data_AF-A0A4Q0YQM8-F1
#
_entry.id   AF-A0A4Q0YQM8-F1
#
_cell.length_a   1.000
_cell.length_b   1.000
_cell.length_c   1.000
_cell.angle_alpha   90.00
_cell.angle_beta   90.00
_cell.angle_gamma   90.00
#
_symmetry.space_group_name_H-M   'P 1'
#
loop_
_entity.id
_entity.type
_entity.pdbx_description
1 polymer ?
#
loop_
_entity_poly.entity_id
_entity_poly.type
_entity_poly.pdbx_seq_one_letter_code
_entity_poly.pdbx_strand_id
1 'polypeptide(L)'
;MEDVIRLTLLIIGSIGSSGAIILGMSNWLGKVWADRLIEQERAKLKSYEEALVRKRDVYTKLAINMRVFLNSHELTKSDRREKFLEAYDEAYIWASQEVIENMDKFIELIQAHTAMAGSVPEQEKRDAYAACLHAMRKDSGYPQSKQCYRVASF
;
A
#
# COMPACT_ATOMS: atom_id res chain seq x y z
N MET A 1 35.72 65.42 -20.55
CA MET A 1 34.48 64.68 -20.85
C MET A 1 34.72 63.17 -20.94
N GLU A 2 35.83 62.70 -21.50
CA GLU A 2 36.17 61.27 -21.60
C GLU A 2 36.26 60.53 -20.24
N ASP A 3 36.81 61.15 -19.21
CA ASP A 3 36.96 60.50 -17.89
C ASP A 3 35.61 60.20 -17.21
N VAL A 4 34.63 61.10 -17.38
CA VAL A 4 33.27 60.91 -16.84
C VAL A 4 32.56 59.76 -17.56
N ILE A 5 32.75 59.65 -18.88
CA ILE A 5 32.19 58.56 -19.69
C ILE A 5 32.83 57.22 -19.28
N ARG A 6 34.16 57.17 -19.10
CA ARG A 6 34.86 55.96 -18.63
C ARG A 6 34.43 55.53 -17.22
N LEU A 7 34.31 56.47 -16.29
CA LEU A 7 33.87 56.19 -14.93
C LEU A 7 32.43 55.65 -14.90
N THR A 8 31.54 56.24 -15.69
CA THR A 8 30.14 55.81 -15.79
C THR A 8 30.02 54.41 -16.41
N LEU A 9 30.80 54.11 -17.45
CA LEU A 9 30.89 52.77 -18.07
C LEU A 9 31.44 51.71 -17.11
N LEU A 10 32.45 52.06 -16.30
CA LEU A 10 33.02 51.17 -15.28
C LEU A 10 32.00 50.82 -14.18
N ILE A 11 31.24 51.80 -13.70
CA ILE A 11 30.22 51.60 -12.66
C ILE A 11 29.06 50.75 -13.20
N ILE A 12 28.56 51.04 -14.40
CA ILE A 12 27.47 50.26 -15.02
C ILE A 12 27.96 48.84 -15.36
N GLY A 13 29.19 48.70 -15.84
CA GLY A 13 29.80 47.39 -16.12
C GLY A 13 29.97 46.51 -14.88
N SER A 14 30.35 47.09 -13.73
CA SER A 14 30.50 46.34 -12.49
C SER A 14 29.15 45.95 -11.87
N ILE A 15 28.12 46.80 -11.99
CA ILE A 15 26.78 46.52 -11.47
C ILE A 15 26.03 45.53 -12.37
N GLY A 16 26.12 45.69 -13.70
CA GLY A 16 25.47 44.81 -14.67
C GLY A 16 26.00 43.37 -14.65
N SER A 17 27.30 43.18 -14.42
CA SER A 17 27.91 41.84 -14.31
C SER A 17 27.48 41.10 -13.04
N SER A 18 27.32 41.81 -11.91
CA SER A 18 26.79 41.22 -10.66
C SER A 18 25.33 40.76 -10.82
N GLY A 19 24.50 41.54 -11.50
CA GLY A 19 23.11 41.15 -11.80
C GLY A 19 23.02 39.86 -12.62
N ALA A 20 23.86 39.69 -13.64
CA ALA A 20 23.91 38.47 -14.44
C ALA A 20 24.31 37.24 -13.61
N ILE A 21 25.26 37.40 -12.68
CA ILE A 21 25.70 36.32 -11.76
C ILE A 21 24.56 35.93 -10.82
N ILE A 22 23.87 36.91 -10.21
CA ILE A 22 22.76 36.66 -9.29
C ILE A 22 21.61 35.94 -10.02
N LEU A 23 21.24 36.39 -11.23
CA LEU A 23 20.18 35.76 -12.01
C LEU A 23 20.57 34.34 -12.45
N GLY A 24 21.82 34.14 -12.89
CA GLY A 24 22.34 32.82 -13.24
C GLY A 24 22.34 31.85 -12.06
N MET A 25 22.83 32.30 -10.89
CA MET A 25 22.83 31.51 -9.65
C MET A 25 21.41 31.22 -9.15
N SER A 26 20.50 32.19 -9.25
CA SER A 26 19.10 32.02 -8.84
C SER A 26 18.39 30.97 -9.69
N ASN A 27 18.62 30.98 -11.01
CA ASN A 27 18.08 29.96 -11.91
C ASN A 27 18.66 28.57 -11.64
N TRP A 28 19.97 28.49 -11.39
CA TRP A 28 20.64 27.24 -11.04
C TRP A 28 20.13 26.65 -9.72
N LEU A 29 20.05 27.47 -8.67
CA LEU A 29 19.49 27.08 -7.38
C LEU A 29 18.05 26.60 -7.54
N GLY A 30 17.19 27.36 -8.23
CA GLY A 30 15.80 26.99 -8.47
C GLY A 30 15.66 25.61 -9.11
N LYS A 31 16.49 25.31 -10.12
CA LYS A 31 16.54 24.00 -10.76
C LYS A 31 16.94 22.89 -9.78
N VAL A 32 18.02 23.07 -9.00
CA VAL A 32 18.50 22.07 -8.03
C VAL A 32 17.45 21.79 -6.94
N TRP A 33 16.78 22.83 -6.44
CA TRP A 33 15.72 22.66 -5.44
C TRP A 33 14.49 21.96 -6.01
N ALA A 34 14.09 22.29 -7.24
CA ALA A 34 12.99 21.62 -7.93
C ALA A 34 13.29 20.14 -8.18
N ASP A 35 14.48 19.83 -8.69
CA ASP A 35 14.92 18.45 -8.93
C ASP A 35 14.93 17.65 -7.61
N ARG A 36 15.46 18.23 -6.54
CA ARG A 36 15.50 17.58 -5.22
C ARG A 36 14.11 17.35 -4.61
N LEU A 37 13.19 18.29 -4.78
CA LEU A 37 11.80 18.15 -4.31
C LEU A 37 11.11 17.00 -5.04
N ILE A 38 11.25 16.94 -6.37
CA ILE A 38 10.68 15.87 -7.19
C ILE A 38 11.30 14.51 -6.83
N GLU A 39 12.60 14.44 -6.61
CA GLU A 39 13.27 13.21 -6.16
C GLU A 39 12.73 12.73 -4.81
N GLN A 40 12.51 13.64 -3.85
CA GLN A 40 11.93 13.30 -2.55
C GLN A 40 10.50 12.76 -2.69
N GLU A 41 9.67 13.38 -3.53
CA GLU A 41 8.32 12.90 -3.79
C GLU A 41 8.35 11.52 -4.47
N ARG A 42 9.20 11.33 -5.48
CA ARG A 42 9.38 10.03 -6.16
C ARG A 42 9.82 8.94 -5.19
N ALA A 43 10.74 9.23 -4.28
CA ALA A 43 11.19 8.27 -3.27
C ALA A 43 10.05 7.86 -2.33
N LYS A 44 9.22 8.81 -1.90
CA LYS A 44 8.03 8.53 -1.08
C LYS A 44 7.02 7.68 -1.83
N LEU A 45 6.66 8.05 -3.07
CA LEU A 45 5.74 7.28 -3.90
C LEU A 45 6.26 5.85 -4.11
N LYS A 46 7.54 5.69 -4.44
CA LYS A 46 8.17 4.38 -4.63
C LYS A 46 8.08 3.51 -3.36
N SER A 47 8.39 4.07 -2.20
CA SER A 47 8.28 3.33 -0.93
C SER A 47 6.83 2.89 -0.62
N TYR A 48 5.87 3.74 -0.97
CA TYR A 48 4.45 3.44 -0.81
C TYR A 48 3.98 2.34 -1.78
N GLU A 49 4.42 2.40 -3.04
CA GLU A 49 4.16 1.36 -4.04
C GLU A 49 4.75 0.00 -3.61
N GLU A 50 5.98 -0.01 -3.11
CA GLU A 50 6.63 -1.22 -2.59
C GLU A 50 5.85 -1.82 -1.41
N ALA A 51 5.40 -0.99 -0.47
CA ALA A 51 4.56 -1.44 0.64
C ALA A 51 3.21 -2.00 0.17
N LEU A 52 2.57 -1.37 -0.83
CA LEU A 52 1.32 -1.87 -1.41
C LEU A 52 1.50 -3.19 -2.14
N VAL A 53 2.58 -3.36 -2.90
CA VAL A 53 2.92 -4.64 -3.55
C VAL A 53 3.10 -5.71 -2.49
N ARG A 54 3.85 -5.42 -1.42
CA ARG A 54 4.05 -6.36 -0.33
C ARG A 54 2.74 -6.78 0.33
N LYS A 55 1.85 -5.83 0.63
CA LYS A 55 0.52 -6.12 1.17
C LYS A 55 -0.29 -7.05 0.25
N ARG A 56 -0.28 -6.79 -1.06
CA ARG A 56 -0.99 -7.61 -2.05
C ARG A 56 -0.48 -9.04 -2.06
N ASP A 57 0.83 -9.25 -1.95
CA ASP A 57 1.42 -10.59 -1.88
C ASP A 57 0.96 -11.34 -0.63
N VAL A 58 1.01 -10.67 0.54
CA VAL A 58 0.56 -11.24 1.81
C VAL A 58 -0.92 -11.61 1.77
N TYR A 59 -1.77 -10.70 1.28
CA TYR A 59 -3.21 -10.96 1.15
C TYR A 59 -3.52 -12.06 0.15
N THR A 60 -2.74 -12.22 -0.90
CA THR A 60 -2.90 -13.32 -1.85
C THR A 60 -2.63 -14.67 -1.16
N LYS A 61 -1.53 -14.78 -0.42
CA LYS A 61 -1.22 -15.99 0.37
C LYS A 61 -2.31 -16.30 1.38
N LEU A 62 -2.74 -15.28 2.14
CA LEU A 62 -3.76 -15.42 3.15
C LEU A 62 -5.09 -15.88 2.55
N ALA A 63 -5.56 -15.24 1.47
CA ALA A 63 -6.80 -15.62 0.78
C ALA A 63 -6.78 -17.07 0.28
N ILE A 64 -5.67 -17.50 -0.32
CA ILE A 64 -5.52 -18.89 -0.82
C ILE A 64 -5.64 -19.89 0.34
N ASN A 65 -4.94 -19.63 1.44
CA ASN A 65 -4.93 -20.54 2.59
C ASN A 65 -6.26 -20.52 3.36
N MET A 66 -6.92 -19.35 3.46
CA MET A 66 -8.26 -19.23 4.05
C MET A 66 -9.31 -20.04 3.28
N ARG A 67 -9.20 -20.11 1.95
CA ARG A 67 -10.17 -20.80 1.10
C ARG A 67 -10.31 -22.29 1.46
N VAL A 68 -9.26 -22.89 2.03
CA VAL A 68 -9.27 -24.29 2.48
C VAL A 68 -10.36 -24.53 3.52
N PHE A 69 -10.70 -23.54 4.36
CA PHE A 69 -11.74 -23.68 5.39
C PHE A 69 -13.17 -23.63 4.84
N LEU A 70 -13.37 -23.19 3.60
CA LEU A 70 -14.69 -23.25 2.95
C LEU A 70 -15.03 -24.67 2.51
N ASN A 71 -14.03 -25.49 2.18
CA ASN A 71 -14.21 -26.88 1.77
C ASN A 71 -13.91 -27.80 2.96
N SER A 72 -14.94 -28.10 3.77
CA SER A 72 -14.84 -28.88 5.01
C SER A 72 -14.11 -30.23 4.88
N HIS A 73 -14.05 -30.80 3.67
CA HIS A 73 -13.45 -32.11 3.43
C HIS A 73 -11.90 -32.10 3.35
N GLU A 74 -11.26 -30.93 3.19
CA GLU A 74 -9.81 -30.83 2.98
C GLU A 74 -8.98 -30.49 4.24
N LEU A 75 -9.64 -30.29 5.40
CA LEU A 75 -9.03 -29.81 6.65
C LEU A 75 -8.19 -30.85 7.42
N THR A 76 -8.11 -32.08 6.91
CA THR A 76 -7.46 -33.22 7.58
C THR A 76 -5.93 -33.25 7.40
N LYS A 77 -5.36 -32.47 6.48
CA LYS A 77 -3.90 -32.37 6.33
C LYS A 77 -3.32 -31.29 7.25
N SER A 78 -2.49 -31.70 8.22
CA SER A 78 -1.75 -30.80 9.14
C SER A 78 -1.00 -29.69 8.41
N ASP A 79 -0.37 -30.02 7.28
CA ASP A 79 0.40 -29.12 6.41
C ASP A 79 -0.40 -27.88 5.93
N ARG A 80 -1.72 -27.99 5.74
CA ARG A 80 -2.52 -26.83 5.29
C ARG A 80 -2.86 -25.86 6.41
N ARG A 81 -3.00 -26.36 7.65
CA ARG A 81 -3.24 -25.51 8.82
C ARG A 81 -2.01 -24.68 9.18
N GLU A 82 -0.84 -25.30 9.10
CA GLU A 82 0.44 -24.63 9.32
C GLU A 82 0.62 -23.48 8.33
N LYS A 83 0.44 -23.73 7.02
CA LYS A 83 0.50 -22.69 5.98
C LYS A 83 -0.49 -21.55 6.18
N PHE A 84 -1.67 -21.83 6.74
CA PHE A 84 -2.61 -20.77 7.10
C PHE A 84 -2.10 -19.93 8.27
N LEU A 85 -1.60 -20.55 9.33
CA LEU A 85 -1.06 -19.84 10.49
C LEU A 85 0.15 -18.98 10.10
N GLU A 86 1.05 -19.49 9.25
CA GLU A 86 2.16 -18.72 8.71
C GLU A 86 1.68 -17.48 7.93
N ALA A 87 0.68 -17.65 7.06
CA ALA A 87 0.12 -16.54 6.29
C ALA A 87 -0.64 -15.55 7.19
N TYR A 88 -1.26 -16.03 8.27
CA TYR A 88 -1.95 -15.22 9.27
C TYR A 88 -0.95 -14.38 10.07
N ASP A 89 0.16 -14.96 10.52
CA ASP A 89 1.22 -14.25 11.24
C ASP A 89 1.87 -13.19 10.34
N GLU A 90 2.12 -13.51 9.07
CA GLU A 90 2.62 -12.54 8.07
C GLU A 90 1.59 -11.41 7.86
N ALA A 91 0.30 -11.74 7.81
CA ALA A 91 -0.76 -10.75 7.68
C ALA A 91 -0.90 -9.85 8.91
N TYR A 92 -0.72 -10.36 10.11
CA TYR A 92 -0.81 -9.55 11.33
C TYR A 92 0.14 -8.35 11.32
N ILE A 93 1.31 -8.49 10.69
CA ILE A 93 2.31 -7.42 10.59
C ILE A 93 1.94 -6.38 9.52
N TRP A 94 1.38 -6.83 8.40
CA TRP A 94 1.19 -5.99 7.20
C TRP A 94 -0.25 -5.49 7.02
N ALA A 95 -1.21 -6.13 7.67
CA ALA A 95 -2.62 -5.88 7.42
C ALA A 95 -3.13 -4.63 8.12
N SER A 96 -4.18 -4.05 7.55
CA SER A 96 -4.96 -3.03 8.27
C SER A 96 -5.80 -3.66 9.38
N GLN A 97 -6.16 -2.84 10.37
CA GLN A 97 -7.05 -3.23 11.46
C GLN A 97 -8.38 -3.80 10.95
N GLU A 98 -9.00 -3.20 9.93
CA GLU A 98 -10.25 -3.69 9.33
C GLU A 98 -10.10 -5.12 8.79
N VAL A 99 -8.94 -5.46 8.21
CA VAL A 99 -8.69 -6.81 7.69
C VAL A 99 -8.58 -7.83 8.82
N ILE A 100 -7.86 -7.51 9.89
CA ILE A 100 -7.69 -8.39 11.04
C ILE A 100 -9.02 -8.64 11.75
N GLU A 101 -9.83 -7.60 11.96
CA GLU A 101 -11.16 -7.75 12.59
C GLU A 101 -12.11 -8.65 11.79
N ASN A 102 -12.05 -8.58 10.45
CA ASN A 102 -12.84 -9.49 9.61
C ASN A 102 -12.27 -10.92 9.64
N MET A 103 -10.94 -11.05 9.73
CA MET A 103 -10.27 -12.34 9.86
C MET A 103 -10.63 -13.04 11.16
N ASP A 104 -10.62 -12.32 12.27
CA ASP A 104 -10.96 -12.85 13.59
C ASP A 104 -12.38 -13.41 13.60
N LYS A 105 -13.35 -12.66 13.06
CA LYS A 105 -14.74 -13.13 12.88
C LYS A 105 -14.81 -14.40 12.05
N PHE A 106 -14.03 -14.49 10.98
CA PHE A 106 -14.00 -15.69 10.14
C PHE A 106 -13.42 -16.90 10.89
N ILE A 107 -12.33 -16.71 11.65
CA ILE A 107 -11.72 -17.75 12.47
C ILE A 107 -12.68 -18.22 13.56
N GLU A 108 -13.38 -17.31 14.25
CA GLU A 108 -14.40 -17.63 15.25
C GLU A 108 -15.50 -18.53 14.68
N LEU A 109 -16.00 -18.21 13.47
CA LEU A 109 -17.01 -19.03 12.78
C LEU A 109 -16.47 -20.44 12.42
N ILE A 110 -15.21 -20.54 12.00
CA ILE A 110 -14.57 -21.83 11.72
C ILE A 110 -14.43 -22.66 13.01
N GLN A 111 -13.99 -22.03 14.10
CA GLN A 111 -13.83 -22.69 15.39
C GLN A 111 -15.18 -23.20 15.92
N ALA A 112 -16.23 -22.38 15.85
CA ALA A 112 -17.59 -22.77 16.22
C ALA A 112 -18.10 -23.97 15.39
N HIS A 113 -17.90 -23.93 14.06
CA HIS A 113 -18.28 -25.03 13.17
C HIS A 113 -17.48 -26.31 13.44
N THR A 114 -16.21 -26.19 13.84
CA THR A 114 -15.35 -27.32 14.18
C THR A 114 -15.73 -27.94 15.53
N ALA A 115 -16.11 -27.11 16.51
CA ALA A 115 -16.53 -27.56 17.83
C ALA A 115 -17.90 -28.27 17.78
N MET A 116 -18.83 -27.75 16.98
CA MET A 116 -20.15 -28.35 16.76
C MET A 116 -20.51 -28.31 15.28
N ALA A 117 -20.34 -29.46 14.61
CA ALA A 117 -20.67 -29.60 13.20
C ALA A 117 -22.16 -29.26 12.96
N GLY A 118 -22.40 -28.29 12.07
CA GLY A 118 -23.77 -27.80 11.76
C GLY A 118 -24.25 -26.62 12.59
N SER A 119 -23.47 -26.12 13.56
CA SER A 119 -23.81 -24.91 14.33
C SER A 119 -23.81 -23.63 13.49
N VAL A 120 -22.91 -23.53 12.52
CA VAL A 120 -22.77 -22.38 11.64
C VAL A 120 -23.23 -22.75 10.22
N PRO A 121 -24.21 -22.01 9.65
CA PRO A 121 -24.61 -22.13 8.26
C PRO A 121 -23.43 -21.94 7.30
N GLU A 122 -23.38 -22.73 6.23
CA GLU A 122 -22.30 -22.61 5.24
C GLU A 122 -22.27 -21.22 4.57
N GLN A 123 -23.44 -20.62 4.38
CA GLN A 123 -23.56 -19.27 3.81
C GLN A 123 -22.85 -18.22 4.66
N GLU A 124 -22.95 -18.32 5.99
CA GLU A 124 -22.34 -17.36 6.91
C GLU A 124 -20.81 -17.40 6.85
N LYS A 125 -20.23 -18.61 6.70
CA LYS A 125 -18.78 -18.78 6.45
C LYS A 125 -18.35 -18.14 5.13
N ARG A 126 -19.17 -18.30 4.07
CA ARG A 126 -18.91 -17.71 2.74
C ARG A 126 -18.99 -16.18 2.79
N ASP A 127 -19.95 -15.63 3.53
CA ASP A 127 -20.13 -14.19 3.68
C ASP A 127 -18.99 -13.57 4.50
N ALA A 128 -18.57 -14.21 5.60
CA ALA A 128 -17.41 -13.78 6.37
C ALA A 128 -16.10 -13.82 5.54
N TYR A 129 -15.92 -14.87 4.73
CA TYR A 129 -14.80 -14.94 3.79
C TYR A 129 -14.85 -13.82 2.74
N ALA A 130 -16.03 -13.54 2.18
CA ALA A 130 -16.21 -12.44 1.23
C ALA A 130 -15.92 -11.07 1.87
N ALA A 131 -16.31 -10.86 3.12
CA ALA A 131 -16.01 -9.65 3.88
C ALA A 131 -14.49 -9.47 4.09
N CYS A 132 -13.77 -10.55 4.42
CA CYS A 132 -12.30 -10.54 4.52
C CYS A 132 -11.66 -10.09 3.20
N LEU A 133 -12.05 -10.69 2.07
CA LEU A 133 -11.51 -10.31 0.76
C LEU A 133 -11.85 -8.87 0.37
N HIS A 134 -13.03 -8.40 0.77
CA HIS A 134 -13.43 -7.02 0.53
C HIS A 134 -12.55 -6.03 1.32
N ALA A 135 -12.30 -6.31 2.60
CA ALA A 135 -11.39 -5.52 3.43
C ALA A 135 -9.96 -5.53 2.85
N MET A 136 -9.44 -6.69 2.45
CA MET A 136 -8.11 -6.81 1.83
C MET A 136 -8.03 -6.01 0.53
N ARG A 137 -9.09 -6.02 -0.29
CA ARG A 137 -9.15 -5.25 -1.54
C ARG A 137 -9.10 -3.75 -1.28
N LYS A 138 -9.83 -3.25 -0.27
CA LYS A 138 -9.77 -1.83 0.12
C LYS A 138 -8.35 -1.45 0.52
N ASP A 139 -7.74 -2.23 1.41
CA ASP A 139 -6.39 -1.94 1.91
C ASP A 139 -5.29 -2.13 0.84
N SER A 140 -5.55 -2.92 -0.21
CA SER A 140 -4.66 -3.12 -1.37
C SER A 140 -4.65 -1.96 -2.37
N GLY A 141 -5.34 -0.85 -2.08
CA GLY A 141 -5.39 0.35 -2.91
C GLY A 141 -6.72 0.57 -3.66
N TYR A 142 -7.80 -0.09 -3.24
CA TYR A 142 -9.14 0.11 -3.83
C TYR A 142 -10.18 0.55 -2.77
N PRO A 143 -9.98 1.68 -2.07
CA PRO A 143 -10.78 2.08 -0.91
C PRO A 143 -12.27 2.30 -1.22
N GLN A 144 -12.60 2.65 -2.47
CA GLN A 144 -13.98 2.89 -2.91
C GLN A 144 -14.64 1.68 -3.59
N SER A 145 -14.03 0.49 -3.49
CA SER A 145 -14.59 -0.72 -4.09
C SER A 145 -15.98 -1.01 -3.50
N LYS A 146 -17.01 -1.03 -4.36
CA LYS A 146 -18.37 -1.49 -4.01
C LYS A 146 -18.61 -2.97 -4.37
N GLN A 147 -17.60 -3.62 -4.96
CA GLN A 147 -17.71 -5.01 -5.39
C GLN A 147 -17.62 -5.93 -4.18
N CYS A 148 -18.68 -6.70 -3.95
CA CYS A 148 -18.68 -7.83 -3.03
C CYS A 148 -18.21 -9.08 -3.76
N TYR A 149 -17.27 -9.82 -3.17
CA TYR A 149 -16.83 -11.10 -3.72
C TYR A 149 -17.95 -12.13 -3.60
N ARG A 150 -18.37 -12.72 -4.71
CA ARG A 150 -19.29 -13.86 -4.70
C ARG A 150 -18.48 -15.14 -4.78
N VAL A 151 -18.50 -15.93 -3.73
CA VAL A 151 -17.84 -17.25 -3.71
C VAL A 151 -18.53 -18.14 -4.76
N ALA A 152 -17.84 -18.42 -5.86
CA ALA A 152 -18.31 -19.38 -6.85
C ALA A 152 -18.07 -20.80 -6.30
N SER A 153 -19.14 -21.60 -6.21
CA SER A 153 -19.08 -23.04 -6.02
C SER A 153 -19.51 -23.71 -7.32
N PHE A 154 -18.69 -24.62 -7.84
CA PHE A 154 -18.98 -25.45 -9.01
C PHE A 154 -19.38 -26.85 -8.54
#